data_AF-A0A150FVD4-F1
#
_entry.id   AF-A0A150FVD4-F1
#
_cell.length_a   1.000
_cell.length_b   1.000
_cell.length_c   1.000
_cell.angle_alpha   90.00
_cell.angle_beta   90.00
_cell.angle_gamma   90.00
#
_symmetry.space_group_name_H-M   'P 1'
#
loop_
_entity.id
_entity.type
_entity.pdbx_description
1 polymer ?
#
loop_
_entity_poly.entity_id
_entity_poly.type
_entity_poly.pdbx_seq_one_letter_code
_entity_poly.pdbx_strand_id
1 'polypeptide(L)'
;MADPVRPQDFGLSRLRDTMAMWTENPEVGTPEYMAPELYAVDNNIVTHKTDVYSFGVLLWAMLSGKRPWEGLKMVVIAYRVNVQKARPPLDAIPPARLPPKLARLLRQCWDAAPDRRPAAAELVKELLLVREQSARGPAPTAAE
;
A
#
# COMPACT_ATOMS: atom_id res chain seq x y z
N MET A 1 20.47 -19.15 15.82
CA MET A 1 19.75 -18.10 16.57
C MET A 1 19.65 -16.90 15.64
N ALA A 2 18.50 -16.71 15.00
CA ALA A 2 18.29 -15.59 14.08
C ALA A 2 17.75 -14.40 14.88
N ASP A 3 18.45 -13.28 14.85
CA ASP A 3 18.03 -12.05 15.51
C ASP A 3 16.70 -11.54 14.94
N PRO A 4 15.77 -11.06 15.79
CA PRO A 4 14.58 -10.38 15.31
C PRO A 4 14.98 -9.09 14.58
N VAL A 5 14.52 -8.95 13.33
CA VAL A 5 14.60 -7.71 12.57
C VAL A 5 13.92 -6.60 13.38
N ARG A 6 14.74 -5.71 13.95
CA ARG A 6 14.26 -4.46 14.55
C ARG A 6 13.91 -3.53 13.40
N PRO A 7 12.69 -2.96 13.34
CA PRO A 7 12.40 -1.89 12.41
C PRO A 7 13.28 -0.68 12.79
N GLN A 8 14.43 -0.57 12.14
CA GLN A 8 15.28 0.61 12.13
C GLN A 8 14.81 1.48 10.98
N ASP A 9 13.91 2.40 11.33
CA ASP A 9 13.54 3.66 10.65
C ASP A 9 12.03 3.94 10.77
N PHE A 10 11.59 4.26 11.98
CA PHE A 10 10.45 5.16 12.15
C PHE A 10 10.96 6.59 11.97
N GLY A 11 11.38 6.91 10.75
CA GLY A 11 11.61 8.28 10.35
C GLY A 11 10.30 9.07 10.47
N LEU A 12 10.35 10.18 11.21
CA LEU A 12 9.33 11.22 11.24
C LEU A 12 8.00 10.87 11.93
N SER A 13 8.07 10.33 13.16
CA SER A 13 6.97 10.49 14.11
C SER A 13 6.68 11.98 14.30
N ARG A 14 5.73 12.52 13.51
CA ARG A 14 5.17 13.85 13.72
C ARG A 14 4.41 13.80 15.03
N LEU A 15 5.12 14.21 16.08
CA LEU A 15 4.58 14.54 17.38
C LEU A 15 3.48 15.57 17.16
N ARG A 16 2.25 15.11 17.38
CA ARG A 16 0.94 15.73 17.71
C ARG A 16 0.73 17.25 17.85
N ASP A 17 1.62 18.12 17.39
CA ASP A 17 1.48 19.58 17.41
C ASP A 17 1.65 20.13 15.99
N THR A 18 0.52 20.37 15.31
CA THR A 18 0.34 21.46 14.34
C THR A 18 -1.11 21.41 13.88
N MET A 19 -1.95 22.20 14.55
CA MET A 19 -3.11 22.81 13.92
C MET A 19 -2.73 23.27 12.51
N ALA A 20 -3.51 22.87 11.50
CA ALA A 20 -3.52 23.52 10.19
C ALA A 20 -2.13 23.71 9.52
N MET A 21 -1.44 22.63 9.16
CA MET A 21 -0.50 22.74 8.04
C MET A 21 -1.31 22.78 6.74
N TRP A 22 -1.77 23.98 6.38
CA TRP A 22 -1.88 24.37 4.99
C TRP A 22 -0.51 24.10 4.35
N THR A 23 -0.40 23.03 3.58
CA THR A 23 0.83 22.74 2.85
C THR A 23 0.80 23.54 1.54
N GLU A 24 1.33 24.76 1.59
CA GLU A 24 1.77 25.50 0.40
C GLU A 24 2.88 24.76 -0.38
N ASN A 25 3.41 23.66 0.17
CA ASN A 25 4.36 22.78 -0.49
C ASN A 25 3.72 21.42 -0.85
N PRO A 26 3.35 21.19 -2.13
CA PRO A 26 2.92 19.87 -2.62
C PRO A 26 4.03 18.79 -2.60
N GLU A 27 5.20 19.08 -2.03
CA GLU A 27 6.35 18.17 -1.92
C GLU A 27 6.36 17.31 -0.64
N VAL A 28 5.39 17.46 0.27
CA VAL A 28 5.32 16.64 1.48
C VAL A 28 4.69 15.27 1.14
N GLY A 29 5.54 14.34 0.71
CA GLY A 29 5.26 12.92 0.47
C GLY A 29 5.63 12.46 -0.94
N THR A 30 5.75 11.14 -1.15
CA THR A 30 6.01 10.59 -2.49
C THR A 30 4.67 10.45 -3.23
N PRO A 31 4.38 11.30 -4.23
CA PRO A 31 3.05 11.43 -4.81
C PRO A 31 2.53 10.15 -5.45
N GLU A 32 3.42 9.25 -5.81
CA GLU A 32 3.10 7.96 -6.42
C GLU A 32 2.42 6.98 -5.44
N TYR A 33 2.50 7.24 -4.14
CA TYR A 33 1.98 6.37 -3.07
C TYR A 33 0.80 7.01 -2.32
N MET A 34 0.49 8.29 -2.57
CA MET A 34 -0.53 9.02 -1.81
C MET A 34 -1.94 8.49 -2.06
N ALA A 35 -2.73 8.49 -0.98
CA ALA A 35 -4.14 8.13 -1.00
C ALA A 35 -4.97 9.20 -1.75
N PRO A 36 -6.09 8.83 -2.41
CA PRO A 36 -6.92 9.74 -3.21
C PRO A 36 -7.42 10.97 -2.45
N GLU A 37 -7.74 10.81 -1.15
CA GLU A 37 -8.21 11.89 -0.29
C GLU A 37 -7.13 12.97 -0.04
N LEU A 38 -5.84 12.62 -0.14
CA LEU A 38 -4.76 13.59 0.07
C LEU A 38 -4.59 14.58 -1.10
N TYR A 39 -5.28 14.33 -2.22
CA TYR A 39 -5.32 15.26 -3.36
C TYR A 39 -6.53 16.22 -3.30
N ALA A 40 -7.39 16.09 -2.29
CA ALA A 40 -8.54 16.97 -2.12
C ALA A 40 -8.09 18.33 -1.59
N VAL A 41 -8.62 19.41 -2.20
CA VAL A 41 -8.28 20.80 -1.82
C VAL A 41 -8.82 21.15 -0.43
N ASP A 42 -9.93 20.52 -0.05
CA ASP A 42 -10.71 20.80 1.15
C ASP A 42 -10.45 19.81 2.30
N ASN A 43 -9.84 18.66 2.04
CA ASN A 43 -9.68 17.60 3.05
C ASN A 43 -8.42 16.74 2.84
N ASN A 44 -7.24 17.32 3.09
CA ASN A 44 -5.95 16.62 3.00
C ASN A 44 -5.47 16.09 4.37
N ILE A 45 -6.33 15.39 5.10
CA ILE A 45 -6.00 14.87 6.43
C ILE A 45 -5.30 13.51 6.31
N VAL A 46 -4.06 13.46 6.80
CA VAL A 46 -3.30 12.20 6.94
C VAL A 46 -3.85 11.42 8.13
N THR A 47 -4.10 10.13 7.91
CA THR A 47 -4.65 9.22 8.93
C THR A 47 -3.99 7.84 8.83
N HIS A 48 -4.23 6.97 9.81
CA HIS A 48 -3.82 5.56 9.70
C HIS A 48 -4.37 4.86 8.44
N LYS A 49 -5.50 5.33 7.88
CA LYS A 49 -6.06 4.78 6.63
C LYS A 49 -5.29 5.24 5.39
N THR A 50 -4.70 6.44 5.41
CA THR A 50 -3.82 6.89 4.32
C THR A 50 -2.53 6.07 4.30
N ASP A 51 -2.03 5.67 5.46
CA ASP A 51 -0.87 4.78 5.56
C ASP A 51 -1.16 3.38 5.02
N VAL A 52 -2.37 2.83 5.28
CA VAL A 52 -2.80 1.54 4.71
C VAL A 52 -2.87 1.59 3.19
N TYR A 53 -3.32 2.71 2.60
CA TYR A 53 -3.30 2.92 1.15
C TYR A 53 -1.87 2.90 0.62
N SER A 54 -0.99 3.73 1.20
CA SER A 54 0.41 3.84 0.79
C SER A 54 1.13 2.50 0.90
N PHE A 55 0.84 1.73 1.95
CA PHE A 55 1.36 0.39 2.13
C PHE A 55 0.87 -0.57 1.03
N GLY A 56 -0.40 -0.51 0.64
CA GLY A 56 -0.92 -1.30 -0.47
C GLY A 56 -0.19 -1.03 -1.79
N VAL A 57 0.06 0.24 -2.11
CA VAL A 57 0.83 0.65 -3.29
C VAL A 57 2.29 0.18 -3.19
N LEU A 58 2.91 0.32 -2.01
CA LEU A 58 4.26 -0.15 -1.76
C LEU A 58 4.40 -1.67 -1.92
N LEU A 59 3.45 -2.42 -1.37
CA LEU A 59 3.44 -3.88 -1.49
C LEU A 59 3.30 -4.31 -2.96
N TRP A 60 2.47 -3.63 -3.75
CA TRP A 60 2.42 -3.85 -5.20
C TRP A 60 3.77 -3.56 -5.88
N ALA A 61 4.44 -2.47 -5.50
CA ALA A 61 5.75 -2.10 -6.05
C ALA A 61 6.80 -3.17 -5.76
N MET A 62 6.81 -3.71 -4.53
CA MET A 62 7.70 -4.81 -4.11
C MET A 62 7.42 -6.10 -4.89
N LEU A 63 6.14 -6.46 -5.08
CA LEU A 63 5.77 -7.71 -5.74
C LEU A 63 6.02 -7.68 -7.25
N SER A 64 5.75 -6.54 -7.89
CA SER A 64 5.95 -6.33 -9.33
C SER A 64 7.39 -5.96 -9.68
N GLY A 65 8.16 -5.39 -8.74
CA GLY A 65 9.46 -4.80 -9.00
C GLY A 65 9.40 -3.50 -9.82
N LYS A 66 8.24 -2.84 -9.88
CA LYS A 66 8.01 -1.64 -10.69
C LYS A 66 7.74 -0.43 -9.82
N ARG A 67 8.09 0.75 -10.33
CA ARG A 67 7.72 2.02 -9.70
C ARG A 67 6.27 2.39 -10.03
N PRO A 68 5.43 2.70 -9.03
CA PRO A 68 4.06 3.13 -9.30
C PRO A 68 4.07 4.48 -10.04
N TRP A 69 3.23 4.60 -11.07
CA TRP A 69 3.05 5.85 -11.83
C TRP A 69 4.33 6.45 -12.41
N GLU A 70 5.29 5.59 -12.77
CA GLU A 70 6.61 6.00 -13.26
C GLU A 70 6.53 7.03 -14.40
N GLY A 71 7.31 8.10 -14.28
CA GLY A 71 7.40 9.18 -15.27
C GLY A 71 6.20 10.13 -15.28
N LEU A 72 5.21 9.95 -14.41
CA LEU A 72 4.05 10.85 -14.33
C LEU A 72 4.28 11.99 -13.34
N LYS A 73 3.82 13.19 -13.73
CA LYS A 73 3.80 14.36 -12.84
C LYS A 73 2.64 14.27 -11.85
N MET A 74 2.79 14.90 -10.69
CA MET A 74 1.81 14.94 -9.60
C MET A 74 0.36 15.17 -10.05
N VAL A 75 0.12 16.18 -10.90
CA VAL A 75 -1.25 16.51 -11.38
C VAL A 75 -1.89 15.37 -12.16
N VAL A 76 -1.08 14.62 -12.92
CA VAL A 76 -1.53 13.48 -13.73
C VAL A 76 -1.84 12.31 -12.81
N ILE A 77 -1.00 12.08 -11.80
CA ILE A 77 -1.23 11.05 -10.78
C ILE A 77 -2.53 11.34 -10.02
N ALA A 78 -2.73 12.57 -9.56
CA ALA A 78 -3.95 13.02 -8.89
C ALA A 78 -5.20 12.76 -9.74
N TYR A 79 -5.16 13.12 -11.03
CA TYR A 79 -6.24 12.85 -11.97
C TYR A 79 -6.51 11.34 -12.13
N ARG A 80 -5.48 10.52 -12.33
CA ARG A 80 -5.63 9.06 -12.47
C ARG A 80 -6.21 8.42 -11.20
N VAL A 81 -5.66 8.76 -10.04
CA VAL A 81 -6.01 8.13 -8.76
C VAL A 81 -7.38 8.59 -8.27
N ASN A 82 -7.66 9.90 -8.34
CA ASN A 82 -8.87 10.49 -7.76
C ASN A 82 -10.04 10.56 -8.75
N VAL A 83 -9.81 10.88 -10.03
CA VAL A 83 -10.89 11.01 -11.04
C VAL A 83 -11.14 9.69 -11.75
N GLN A 84 -10.09 9.09 -12.34
CA GLN A 84 -10.24 7.83 -13.08
C GLN A 84 -10.35 6.60 -12.16
N LYS A 85 -10.15 6.78 -10.85
CA LYS A 85 -10.08 5.69 -9.86
C LYS A 85 -9.08 4.59 -10.25
N ALA A 86 -8.05 4.96 -11.01
CA ALA A 86 -7.02 4.05 -11.46
C ALA A 86 -6.17 3.55 -10.27
N ARG A 87 -5.69 2.32 -10.38
CA ARG A 87 -4.78 1.70 -9.40
C ARG A 87 -3.63 1.01 -10.13
N PRO A 88 -2.51 0.73 -9.46
CA PRO A 88 -1.43 -0.05 -10.06
C PRO A 88 -1.95 -1.41 -10.59
N PRO A 89 -1.56 -1.79 -11.82
CA PRO A 89 -2.09 -2.97 -12.51
C PRO A 89 -1.66 -4.27 -11.82
N LEU A 90 -2.62 -5.08 -11.34
CA LEU A 90 -2.30 -6.34 -10.65
C LEU A 90 -1.68 -7.38 -11.58
N ASP A 91 -1.98 -7.33 -12.87
CA ASP A 91 -1.37 -8.14 -13.93
C ASP A 91 0.11 -7.84 -14.17
N ALA A 92 0.63 -6.72 -13.65
CA ALA A 92 2.07 -6.47 -13.62
C ALA A 92 2.82 -7.29 -12.56
N ILE A 93 2.11 -7.96 -11.64
CA ILE A 93 2.71 -8.86 -10.66
C ILE A 93 2.72 -10.29 -11.23
N PRO A 94 3.85 -11.02 -11.19
CA PRO A 94 3.88 -12.42 -11.57
C PRO A 94 2.83 -13.26 -10.81
N PRO A 95 2.03 -14.12 -11.47
CA PRO A 95 0.97 -14.90 -10.81
C PRO A 95 1.46 -15.73 -9.62
N ALA A 96 2.67 -16.27 -9.69
CA ALA A 96 3.31 -17.03 -8.61
C ALA A 96 3.54 -16.19 -7.32
N ARG A 97 3.60 -14.86 -7.44
CA ARG A 97 3.76 -13.91 -6.32
C ARG A 97 2.43 -13.30 -5.87
N LEU A 98 1.33 -13.57 -6.56
CA LEU A 98 0.02 -12.96 -6.30
C LEU A 98 -1.07 -14.02 -6.11
N PRO A 99 -1.06 -14.76 -5.00
CA PRO A 99 -2.16 -15.65 -4.68
C PRO A 99 -3.48 -14.86 -4.56
N PRO A 100 -4.66 -15.46 -4.86
CA PRO A 100 -5.94 -14.74 -4.89
C PRO A 100 -6.26 -13.96 -3.62
N LYS A 101 -5.86 -14.50 -2.46
CA LYS A 101 -6.03 -13.86 -1.15
C LYS A 101 -5.23 -12.56 -1.03
N LEU A 102 -4.01 -12.54 -1.55
CA LEU A 102 -3.15 -11.35 -1.57
C LEU A 102 -3.67 -10.30 -2.57
N ALA A 103 -4.17 -10.74 -3.73
CA ALA A 103 -4.81 -9.85 -4.70
C ALA A 103 -6.03 -9.13 -4.09
N ARG A 104 -6.86 -9.86 -3.32
CA ARG A 104 -7.98 -9.27 -2.60
C ARG A 104 -7.52 -8.27 -1.54
N LEU A 105 -6.50 -8.61 -0.77
CA LEU A 105 -5.94 -7.74 0.26
C LEU A 105 -5.39 -6.43 -0.32
N LEU A 106 -4.62 -6.50 -1.41
CA LEU A 106 -4.15 -5.31 -2.14
C LEU A 106 -5.33 -4.41 -2.56
N ARG A 107 -6.40 -5.01 -3.12
CA ARG A 107 -7.61 -4.26 -3.49
C ARG A 107 -8.27 -3.53 -2.34
N GLN A 108 -8.28 -4.13 -1.15
CA GLN A 108 -8.83 -3.51 0.05
C GLN A 108 -7.92 -2.39 0.57
N CYS A 109 -6.60 -2.59 0.59
CA CYS A 109 -5.65 -1.58 1.07
C CYS A 109 -5.78 -0.26 0.33
N TRP A 110 -5.93 -0.29 -1.00
CA TRP A 110 -6.03 0.91 -1.83
C TRP A 110 -7.46 1.27 -2.25
N ASP A 111 -8.48 0.87 -1.49
CA ASP A 111 -9.85 1.29 -1.75
C ASP A 111 -9.95 2.83 -1.72
N ALA A 112 -10.81 3.38 -2.59
CA ALA A 112 -11.05 4.82 -2.63
C ALA A 112 -11.64 5.35 -1.33
N ALA A 113 -12.53 4.58 -0.68
CA ALA A 113 -13.11 4.93 0.60
C ALA A 113 -12.18 4.49 1.75
N PRO A 114 -11.67 5.42 2.59
CA PRO A 114 -10.76 5.09 3.70
C PRO A 114 -11.34 4.03 4.66
N ASP A 115 -12.64 4.06 4.91
CA ASP A 115 -13.30 3.13 5.84
C ASP A 115 -13.35 1.69 5.35
N ARG A 116 -13.23 1.46 4.04
CA ARG A 116 -13.21 0.13 3.43
C ARG A 116 -11.83 -0.53 3.48
N ARG A 117 -10.79 0.24 3.82
CA ARG A 117 -9.43 -0.27 3.97
C ARG A 117 -9.33 -1.05 5.28
N PRO A 118 -8.58 -2.16 5.35
CA PRO A 118 -8.44 -2.92 6.58
C PRO A 118 -7.72 -2.10 7.65
N ALA A 119 -7.87 -2.49 8.91
CA ALA A 119 -6.98 -1.98 9.95
C ALA A 119 -5.56 -2.54 9.74
N ALA A 120 -4.53 -1.81 10.16
CA ALA A 120 -3.14 -2.27 10.02
C ALA A 120 -2.91 -3.64 10.71
N ALA A 121 -3.55 -3.88 11.85
CA ALA A 121 -3.48 -5.17 12.56
C ALA A 121 -4.10 -6.32 11.74
N GLU A 122 -5.22 -6.08 11.05
CA GLU A 122 -5.87 -7.07 10.18
C GLU A 122 -5.01 -7.37 8.95
N LEU A 123 -4.45 -6.32 8.35
CA LEU A 123 -3.51 -6.43 7.23
C LEU A 123 -2.30 -7.31 7.58
N VAL A 124 -1.66 -7.08 8.73
CA VAL A 124 -0.55 -7.91 9.20
C VAL A 124 -0.99 -9.37 9.40
N LYS A 125 -2.13 -9.60 10.06
CA LYS A 125 -2.68 -10.94 10.26
C LYS A 125 -2.89 -11.67 8.92
N GLU A 126 -3.50 -11.00 7.95
CA GLU A 126 -3.77 -11.59 6.64
C GLU A 126 -2.49 -11.91 5.85
N LEU A 127 -1.47 -11.04 5.93
CA LEU A 127 -0.16 -11.28 5.31
C LEU A 127 0.56 -12.48 5.93
N LEU A 128 0.50 -12.65 7.25
CA LEU A 128 1.09 -13.80 7.94
C LEU A 128 0.42 -15.11 7.49
N LEU A 129 -0.90 -15.11 7.37
CA LEU A 129 -1.66 -16.28 6.87
C LEU A 129 -1.29 -16.62 5.42
N VAL A 130 -1.13 -15.61 4.55
CA VAL A 130 -0.69 -15.84 3.16
C VAL A 130 0.72 -16.44 3.13
N ARG A 131 1.63 -15.93 3.97
CA ARG A 131 3.01 -16.43 4.05
C ARG A 131 3.07 -17.89 4.51
N GLU A 132 2.27 -18.26 5.51
CA GLU A 132 2.20 -19.64 5.99
C GLU A 132 1.68 -20.61 4.92
N GLN A 133 0.70 -20.19 4.13
CA GLN A 133 0.15 -20.98 3.03
C GLN A 133 1.16 -21.18 1.91
N SER A 134 1.93 -20.14 1.56
CA SER A 134 3.00 -20.23 0.57
C SER A 134 4.19 -21.09 1.04
N ALA A 135 4.44 -21.18 2.35
CA ALA A 135 5.49 -22.03 2.91
C ALA A 135 5.13 -23.52 2.95
N ARG A 136 3.83 -23.85 3.03
CA ARG A 136 3.32 -25.23 2.99
C ARG A 136 3.11 -25.74 1.55
N GLY A 137 4.10 -25.57 0.68
CA GLY A 137 4.05 -26.03 -0.73
C GLY A 137 3.51 -27.48 -0.87
N PRO A 138 3.03 -27.86 -2.07
CA PRO A 138 2.27 -29.10 -2.25
C PRO A 138 3.04 -30.30 -1.69
N ALA A 139 2.35 -31.12 -0.89
CA ALA A 139 2.92 -32.35 -0.34
C ALA A 139 3.54 -33.18 -1.48
N PRO A 140 4.68 -33.84 -1.26
CA PRO A 140 5.27 -34.70 -2.28
C PRO A 140 4.24 -35.75 -2.67
N THR A 141 3.78 -35.70 -3.93
CA THR A 141 3.02 -36.78 -4.54
C THR A 141 3.89 -38.02 -4.44
N ALA A 142 3.48 -38.98 -3.62
CA ALA A 142 4.10 -40.29 -3.58
C ALA A 142 4.02 -40.86 -5.00
N ALA A 143 5.19 -40.98 -5.65
CA ALA A 143 5.32 -41.73 -6.88
C ALA A 143 5.25 -43.21 -6.50
N GLU A 144 4.23 -43.87 -7.03
CA GLU A 144 4.11 -45.34 -7.09
C GLU A 144 4.80 -45.84 -8.37
#